data_AF-A0A975R9M4-F1
#
_entry.id   AF-A0A975R9M4-F1
#
_cell.length_a   1.000
_cell.length_b   1.000
_cell.length_c   1.000
_cell.angle_alpha   90.00
_cell.angle_beta   90.00
_cell.angle_gamma   90.00
#
_symmetry.space_group_name_H-M   'P 1'
#
loop_
_entity.id
_entity.type
_entity.pdbx_description
1 polymer ?
#
loop_
_entity_poly.entity_id
_entity_poly.type
_entity_poly.pdbx_seq_one_letter_code
_entity_poly.pdbx_strand_id
1 'polypeptide(L)'
;MLNFFNKPVADRHLFILEFNLSSLSGHYFNQLLGFKYAAAEYGIKPYILLNQDADPVLAEQLDAFRVISWQPVDINLLDYQFDIFAAGDKQLQPVWEKLEELQISSQDMLLVLSENPVFIYSLGAWFGRIAAVARPTVFMRFVSAANYLDLKTLDYHEQSWMYRFAGQDLALRPGQEKVFFLANNHRALTDLGRLCSRRIFYMPLPKYYGDAFPAHRLNITAPVVYIHLNIRAGALIAEIVSVITAILANWNNIKFKLKTCIALNRGVTEQLNPYLQENLLEWLPEQQSHEEYMQAIAQSDIMILPYQAQEYQIHHSGVFAEGAALGKVMIYPAETWMAEQVAAGHAAGVSFAAAGQDDIRSTLLTVLTQLPTLAEQAYHRAERFRTEHSCQRNLYLMTDYARHEQDMRLVYVLGNVIHFNKRATSRGYMAEGWGETETGGVWTVSSAAKLRLNLGQKPETALLLQLLYTPFVYGDIQQGVMISINGHDLQDWDYFTSMQTYPLRLSYRLPIKPI
;
A
#
# COMPACT_ATOMS: atom_id res chain seq x y z
N MET A 1 -15.26 10.43 21.05
CA MET A 1 -14.07 11.08 21.64
C MET A 1 -13.40 10.17 22.66
N LEU A 2 -12.30 9.51 22.28
CA LEU A 2 -11.60 8.53 23.09
C LEU A 2 -10.41 9.18 23.83
N ASN A 3 -10.44 9.15 25.16
CA ASN A 3 -9.33 9.48 26.08
C ASN A 3 -8.24 8.37 26.07
N PHE A 4 -7.70 8.02 24.90
CA PHE A 4 -6.63 7.00 24.78
C PHE A 4 -5.21 7.57 24.83
N PHE A 5 -5.02 8.89 24.98
CA PHE A 5 -3.73 9.54 24.80
C PHE A 5 -3.12 10.01 26.13
N ASN A 6 -2.45 9.11 26.84
CA ASN A 6 -1.65 9.50 27.99
C ASN A 6 -0.24 9.94 27.59
N LYS A 7 0.03 11.21 27.92
CA LYS A 7 1.25 12.02 27.97
C LYS A 7 1.97 12.37 26.64
N PRO A 8 2.25 13.67 26.41
CA PRO A 8 3.15 14.09 25.34
C PRO A 8 4.55 13.50 25.59
N VAL A 9 5.15 12.94 24.54
CA VAL A 9 6.55 12.54 24.55
C VAL A 9 7.35 13.79 24.26
N ALA A 10 7.71 14.54 25.31
CA ALA A 10 8.61 15.68 25.17
C ALA A 10 9.90 15.23 24.42
N ASP A 11 10.39 16.08 23.51
CA ASP A 11 11.63 15.93 22.74
C ASP A 11 11.64 14.88 21.60
N ARG A 12 10.48 14.47 21.08
CA ARG A 12 10.40 13.63 19.87
C ARG A 12 10.11 14.46 18.61
N HIS A 13 10.82 14.16 17.53
CA HIS A 13 10.61 14.71 16.20
C HIS A 13 10.06 13.65 15.23
N LEU A 14 9.29 14.12 14.23
CA LEU A 14 8.85 13.33 13.08
C LEU A 14 9.45 13.93 11.81
N PHE A 15 10.38 13.22 11.20
CA PHE A 15 10.93 13.57 9.89
C PHE A 15 10.10 12.88 8.81
N ILE A 16 9.65 13.61 7.78
CA ILE A 16 8.81 13.07 6.70
C ILE A 16 9.50 13.34 5.37
N LEU A 17 9.76 12.27 4.60
CA LEU A 17 10.44 12.32 3.30
C LEU A 17 9.43 12.02 2.19
N GLU A 18 9.34 12.94 1.22
CA GLU A 18 8.53 12.77 0.01
C GLU A 18 9.34 13.12 -1.24
N PHE A 19 9.45 12.14 -2.14
CA PHE A 19 10.24 12.23 -3.38
C PHE A 19 9.44 12.81 -4.55
N ASN A 20 8.11 12.69 -4.53
CA ASN A 20 7.26 12.84 -5.72
C ASN A 20 6.28 14.03 -5.64
N LEU A 21 6.42 14.91 -4.64
CA LEU A 21 5.54 16.08 -4.54
C LEU A 21 5.90 17.13 -5.60
N SER A 22 5.07 17.22 -6.65
CA SER A 22 5.25 18.18 -7.75
C SER A 22 4.15 19.23 -7.86
N SER A 23 2.99 19.06 -7.22
CA SER A 23 1.85 20.00 -7.30
C SER A 23 0.88 19.89 -6.13
N LEU A 24 -0.01 20.90 -6.00
CA LEU A 24 -1.10 20.95 -5.01
C LEU A 24 -2.16 19.85 -5.19
N SER A 25 -2.33 19.33 -6.41
CA SER A 25 -3.42 18.42 -6.76
C SER A 25 -3.13 16.94 -6.44
N GLY A 26 -2.02 16.65 -5.77
CA GLY A 26 -1.60 15.30 -5.43
C GLY A 26 -2.12 14.79 -4.08
N HIS A 27 -2.37 13.48 -4.00
CA HIS A 27 -2.61 12.80 -2.72
C HIS A 27 -1.48 13.01 -1.70
N TYR A 28 -0.26 13.27 -2.17
CA TYR A 28 0.93 13.50 -1.34
C TYR A 28 0.83 14.78 -0.50
N PHE A 29 0.34 15.89 -1.07
CA PHE A 29 0.22 17.17 -0.35
C PHE A 29 -0.70 17.03 0.87
N ASN A 30 -1.91 16.48 0.65
CA ASN A 30 -2.89 16.29 1.72
C ASN A 30 -2.38 15.35 2.80
N GLN A 31 -1.62 14.33 2.42
CA GLN A 31 -1.05 13.39 3.36
C GLN A 31 0.05 14.05 4.23
N LEU A 32 0.94 14.83 3.63
CA LEU A 32 1.97 15.61 4.34
C LEU A 32 1.32 16.59 5.33
N LEU A 33 0.30 17.32 4.87
CA LEU A 33 -0.48 18.21 5.71
C LEU A 33 -1.14 17.47 6.89
N GLY A 34 -1.72 16.30 6.63
CA GLY A 34 -2.32 15.47 7.67
C GLY A 34 -1.32 14.98 8.73
N PHE A 35 -0.12 14.59 8.32
CA PHE A 35 0.92 14.20 9.28
C PHE A 35 1.49 15.40 10.03
N LYS A 36 1.60 16.59 9.40
CA LYS A 36 1.99 17.83 10.08
C LYS A 36 1.02 18.17 11.21
N TYR A 37 -0.29 18.15 10.94
CA TYR A 37 -1.31 18.41 11.95
C TYR A 37 -1.38 17.31 13.01
N ALA A 38 -1.36 16.04 12.60
CA ALA A 38 -1.32 14.94 13.56
C ALA A 38 -0.10 15.03 14.47
N ALA A 39 1.10 15.33 13.96
CA ALA A 39 2.28 15.48 14.80
C ALA A 39 2.12 16.61 15.82
N ALA A 40 1.62 17.77 15.40
CA ALA A 40 1.36 18.91 16.27
C ALA A 40 0.37 18.56 17.42
N GLU A 41 -0.71 17.83 17.13
CA GLU A 41 -1.67 17.38 18.15
C GLU A 41 -1.04 16.44 19.20
N TYR A 42 -0.04 15.65 18.82
CA TYR A 42 0.70 14.77 19.73
C TYR A 42 1.87 15.48 20.43
N GLY A 43 2.09 16.77 20.18
CA GLY A 43 3.24 17.51 20.69
C GLY A 43 4.57 17.04 20.08
N ILE A 44 4.54 16.42 18.91
CA ILE A 44 5.71 15.98 18.15
C ILE A 44 6.02 17.06 17.10
N LYS A 45 7.27 17.52 17.02
CA LYS A 45 7.66 18.51 16.02
C LYS A 45 7.87 17.84 14.65
N PRO A 46 7.13 18.20 13.59
CA PRO A 46 7.35 17.65 12.26
C PRO A 46 8.46 18.42 11.52
N TYR A 47 9.26 17.70 10.74
CA TYR A 47 10.18 18.25 9.74
C TYR A 47 9.91 17.57 8.40
N ILE A 48 9.60 18.35 7.36
CA ILE A 48 9.26 17.81 6.04
C ILE A 48 10.46 18.05 5.11
N LEU A 49 10.94 16.99 4.47
CA LEU A 49 12.02 17.02 3.48
C LEU A 49 11.44 16.61 2.12
N LEU A 50 11.58 17.50 1.14
CA LEU A 50 11.05 17.37 -0.22
C LEU A 50 12.17 17.28 -1.25
N ASN A 51 11.80 16.84 -2.46
CA ASN A 51 12.60 17.01 -3.66
C ASN A 51 13.04 18.47 -3.81
N GLN A 52 14.30 18.68 -4.19
CA GLN A 52 14.85 20.01 -4.46
C GLN A 52 14.06 20.76 -5.55
N ASP A 53 13.48 20.00 -6.50
CA ASP A 53 12.69 20.50 -7.62
C ASP A 53 11.21 20.73 -7.24
N ALA A 54 10.82 20.48 -5.98
CA ALA A 54 9.47 20.78 -5.52
C ALA A 54 9.16 22.29 -5.61
N ASP A 55 7.91 22.60 -5.94
CA ASP A 55 7.41 23.97 -6.06
C ASP A 55 7.74 24.78 -4.77
N PRO A 56 8.43 25.93 -4.88
CA PRO A 56 8.76 26.76 -3.72
C PRO A 56 7.54 27.16 -2.89
N VAL A 57 6.40 27.43 -3.51
CA VAL A 57 5.16 27.83 -2.83
C VAL A 57 4.62 26.68 -1.99
N LEU A 58 4.69 25.45 -2.50
CA LEU A 58 4.31 24.25 -1.75
C LEU A 58 5.22 24.03 -0.55
N ALA A 59 6.52 24.18 -0.75
CA ALA A 59 7.50 24.00 0.31
C ALA A 59 7.29 25.03 1.43
N GLU A 60 7.00 26.29 1.09
CA GLU A 60 6.70 27.34 2.06
C GLU A 60 5.43 27.03 2.86
N GLN A 61 4.34 26.63 2.20
CA GLN A 61 3.09 26.26 2.89
C GLN A 61 3.26 25.08 3.87
N LEU A 62 4.11 24.12 3.49
CA LEU A 62 4.41 22.96 4.31
C LEU A 62 5.47 23.24 5.39
N ASP A 63 6.16 24.39 5.37
CA ASP A 63 7.37 24.65 6.17
C ASP A 63 8.43 23.54 5.96
N ALA A 64 8.71 23.27 4.67
CA ALA A 64 9.50 22.11 4.25
C ALA A 64 10.88 22.49 3.70
N PHE A 65 11.85 21.61 3.94
CA PHE A 65 13.20 21.69 3.38
C PHE A 65 13.26 21.00 2.02
N ARG A 66 13.73 21.71 0.99
CA ARG A 66 13.95 21.16 -0.35
C ARG A 66 15.40 20.69 -0.49
N VAL A 67 15.66 19.44 -0.14
CA VAL A 67 17.03 18.88 0.01
C VAL A 67 17.25 17.58 -0.74
N ILE A 68 16.19 16.89 -1.15
CA ILE A 68 16.32 15.61 -1.83
C ILE A 68 16.72 15.87 -3.28
N SER A 69 17.94 15.52 -3.68
CA SER A 69 18.43 15.64 -5.06
C SER A 69 18.17 14.38 -5.91
N TRP A 70 17.22 13.55 -5.46
CA TRP A 70 16.85 12.30 -6.10
C TRP A 70 16.29 12.53 -7.49
N GLN A 71 16.93 11.93 -8.48
CA GLN A 71 16.41 11.82 -9.84
C GLN A 71 16.12 10.34 -10.12
N PRO A 72 14.94 9.98 -10.66
CA PRO A 72 14.69 8.61 -11.07
C PRO A 72 15.79 8.16 -12.04
N VAL A 73 16.61 7.21 -11.60
CA VAL A 73 17.65 6.66 -12.47
C VAL A 73 16.97 5.71 -13.45
N ASP A 74 17.19 5.92 -14.75
CA ASP A 74 16.71 4.99 -15.78
C ASP A 74 17.52 3.70 -15.68
N ILE A 75 16.89 2.72 -15.02
CA ILE A 75 17.38 1.36 -14.84
C ILE A 75 17.67 0.60 -16.14
N ASN A 76 17.14 1.06 -17.28
CA ASN A 76 17.40 0.44 -18.58
C ASN A 76 18.70 0.96 -19.22
N LEU A 77 19.28 2.06 -18.72
CA LEU A 77 20.45 2.73 -19.31
C LEU A 77 21.77 2.38 -18.63
N LEU A 78 21.76 1.56 -17.58
CA LEU A 78 22.98 1.19 -16.87
C LEU A 78 23.43 -0.22 -17.26
N ASP A 79 24.55 -0.30 -17.98
CA ASP A 79 25.28 -1.54 -18.27
C ASP A 79 25.68 -2.30 -16.98
N TYR A 80 25.66 -1.62 -15.82
CA TYR A 80 25.96 -2.16 -14.51
C TYR A 80 24.84 -1.83 -13.52
N GLN A 81 23.86 -2.72 -13.42
CA GLN A 81 22.66 -2.52 -12.60
C GLN A 81 22.94 -2.33 -11.09
N PHE A 82 24.14 -2.64 -10.59
CA PHE A 82 24.53 -2.39 -9.20
C PHE A 82 25.02 -0.95 -8.95
N ASP A 83 25.52 -0.26 -9.96
CA ASP A 83 26.03 1.11 -9.83
C ASP A 83 24.93 2.09 -9.43
N ILE A 84 23.68 1.77 -9.73
CA ILE A 84 22.50 2.55 -9.31
C ILE A 84 22.43 2.74 -7.79
N PHE A 85 22.84 1.73 -7.01
CA PHE A 85 22.83 1.81 -5.55
C PHE A 85 23.90 2.77 -5.04
N ALA A 86 25.10 2.71 -5.61
CA ALA A 86 26.19 3.63 -5.26
C ALA A 86 25.88 5.06 -5.71
N ALA A 87 25.31 5.24 -6.91
CA ALA A 87 24.88 6.54 -7.40
C ALA A 87 23.76 7.13 -6.55
N GLY A 88 22.78 6.33 -6.16
CA GLY A 88 21.67 6.79 -5.33
C GLY A 88 22.05 7.07 -3.87
N ASP A 89 23.01 6.35 -3.26
CA ASP A 89 23.55 6.74 -1.94
C ASP A 89 24.18 8.14 -2.00
N LYS A 90 24.89 8.47 -3.09
CA LYS A 90 25.42 9.84 -3.30
C LYS A 90 24.31 10.88 -3.47
N GLN A 91 23.23 10.56 -4.20
CA GLN A 91 22.08 11.47 -4.34
C GLN A 91 21.31 11.68 -3.02
N LEU A 92 21.37 10.72 -2.09
CA LEU A 92 20.72 10.84 -0.78
C LEU A 92 21.62 11.51 0.27
N GLN A 93 22.88 11.78 -0.03
CA GLN A 93 23.82 12.42 0.90
C GLN A 93 23.31 13.75 1.50
N PRO A 94 22.70 14.69 0.73
CA PRO A 94 22.14 15.90 1.31
C PRO A 94 21.00 15.66 2.30
N VAL A 95 20.26 14.55 2.14
CA VAL A 95 19.22 14.14 3.09
C VAL A 95 19.85 13.75 4.42
N TRP A 96 20.88 12.89 4.38
CA TRP A 96 21.60 12.44 5.57
C TRP A 96 22.23 13.60 6.33
N GLU A 97 22.91 14.51 5.61
CA GLU A 97 23.49 15.73 6.18
C GLU A 97 22.43 16.61 6.84
N LYS A 98 21.25 16.76 6.21
CA LYS A 98 20.16 17.55 6.80
C LYS A 98 19.57 16.91 8.05
N LEU A 99 19.43 15.58 8.08
CA LEU A 99 18.95 14.88 9.29
C LEU A 99 19.94 15.03 10.45
N GLU A 100 21.24 14.99 10.17
CA GLU A 100 22.30 15.21 11.17
C GLU A 100 22.36 16.67 11.64
N GLU A 101 22.22 17.64 10.74
CA GLU A 101 22.09 19.07 11.07
C GLU A 101 20.91 19.33 12.03
N LEU A 102 19.79 18.64 11.79
CA LEU A 102 18.59 18.69 12.62
C LEU A 102 18.66 17.80 13.88
N GLN A 103 19.83 17.23 14.16
CA GLN A 103 20.13 16.44 15.36
C GLN A 103 19.19 15.23 15.53
N ILE A 104 18.95 14.48 14.45
CA ILE A 104 18.14 13.26 14.53
C ILE A 104 18.71 12.27 15.56
N SER A 105 17.80 11.64 16.30
CA SER A 105 18.14 10.76 17.42
C SER A 105 17.37 9.45 17.36
N SER A 106 17.74 8.54 18.26
CA SER A 106 17.07 7.27 18.48
C SER A 106 15.65 7.36 19.05
N GLN A 107 15.22 8.54 19.50
CA GLN A 107 13.85 8.78 19.94
C GLN A 107 12.94 9.25 18.80
N ASP A 108 13.52 9.65 17.67
CA ASP A 108 12.79 10.25 16.55
C ASP A 108 12.25 9.19 15.60
N MET A 109 11.29 9.62 14.78
CA MET A 109 10.72 8.80 13.71
C MET A 109 11.03 9.41 12.35
N LEU A 110 11.37 8.55 11.39
CA LEU A 110 11.56 8.90 9.99
C LEU A 110 10.49 8.20 9.15
N LEU A 111 9.55 8.96 8.60
CA LEU A 111 8.49 8.47 7.74
C LEU A 111 8.83 8.73 6.28
N VAL A 112 8.90 7.67 5.48
CA VAL A 112 9.16 7.71 4.05
C VAL A 112 7.89 7.32 3.31
N LEU A 113 7.33 8.25 2.53
CA LEU A 113 5.99 8.12 1.97
C LEU A 113 5.90 7.24 0.73
N SER A 114 7.02 6.96 0.08
CA SER A 114 7.12 6.07 -1.07
C SER A 114 8.31 5.12 -0.92
N GLU A 115 8.10 3.89 -1.37
CA GLU A 115 9.11 2.87 -1.44
C GLU A 115 10.12 3.15 -2.56
N ASN A 116 11.38 2.86 -2.30
CA ASN A 116 12.41 2.87 -3.32
C ASN A 116 13.55 1.92 -2.89
N PRO A 117 13.94 0.94 -3.72
CA PRO A 117 14.94 -0.05 -3.33
C PRO A 117 16.31 0.59 -3.09
N VAL A 118 16.64 1.65 -3.81
CA VAL A 118 17.90 2.37 -3.61
C VAL A 118 17.91 3.12 -2.29
N PHE A 119 16.79 3.75 -1.92
CA PHE A 119 16.67 4.34 -0.59
C PHE A 119 16.79 3.31 0.53
N ILE A 120 16.18 2.12 0.39
CA ILE A 120 16.31 1.02 1.37
C ILE A 120 17.79 0.67 1.58
N TYR A 121 18.54 0.49 0.49
CA TYR A 121 19.96 0.18 0.54
C TYR A 121 20.77 1.31 1.19
N SER A 122 20.60 2.55 0.74
CA SER A 122 21.33 3.72 1.24
C SER A 122 21.03 4.01 2.71
N LEU A 123 19.78 3.77 3.15
CA LEU A 123 19.40 3.83 4.57
C LEU A 123 20.20 2.82 5.41
N GLY A 124 20.32 1.58 4.94
CA GLY A 124 21.12 0.55 5.60
C GLY A 124 22.61 0.93 5.69
N ALA A 125 23.15 1.53 4.62
CA ALA A 125 24.52 2.06 4.61
C ALA A 125 24.69 3.22 5.62
N TRP A 126 23.77 4.19 5.65
CA TRP A 126 23.78 5.30 6.61
C TRP A 126 23.70 4.82 8.06
N PHE A 127 22.80 3.87 8.36
CA PHE A 127 22.70 3.24 9.69
C PHE A 127 24.02 2.59 10.14
N GLY A 128 24.77 2.00 9.21
CA GLY A 128 26.10 1.45 9.47
C GLY A 128 27.18 2.50 9.77
N ARG A 129 27.00 3.74 9.29
CA ARG A 129 27.93 4.87 9.51
C ARG A 129 27.65 5.63 10.81
N ILE A 130 26.38 5.72 11.24
CA ILE A 130 25.99 6.49 12.42
C ILE A 130 25.95 5.66 13.71
N ALA A 131 26.12 6.34 14.85
CA ALA A 131 26.04 5.72 16.18
C ALA A 131 24.61 5.27 16.52
N ALA A 132 24.47 4.23 17.34
CA ALA A 132 23.16 3.66 17.71
C ALA A 132 22.19 4.68 18.34
N VAL A 133 22.72 5.65 19.11
CA VAL A 133 21.95 6.73 19.74
C VAL A 133 21.35 7.73 18.74
N ALA A 134 21.87 7.76 17.52
CA ALA A 134 21.40 8.61 16.42
C ALA A 134 20.50 7.86 15.42
N ARG A 135 20.27 6.55 15.58
CA ARG A 135 19.46 5.75 14.64
C ARG A 135 17.96 5.88 14.96
N PRO A 136 17.17 6.61 14.15
CA PRO A 136 15.73 6.78 14.39
C PRO A 136 14.96 5.50 14.10
N THR A 137 13.68 5.46 14.47
CA THR A 137 12.75 4.44 13.96
C THR A 137 12.25 4.87 12.58
N VAL A 138 12.45 4.04 11.57
CA VAL A 138 12.09 4.34 10.17
C VAL A 138 10.84 3.58 9.77
N PHE A 139 9.89 4.28 9.17
CA PHE A 139 8.66 3.75 8.63
C PHE A 139 8.59 4.04 7.14
N MET A 140 8.65 3.00 6.30
CA MET A 140 8.63 3.14 4.86
C MET A 140 7.36 2.55 4.27
N ARG A 141 6.63 3.33 3.49
CA ARG A 141 5.37 2.89 2.91
C ARG A 141 5.57 2.33 1.51
N PHE A 142 5.03 1.14 1.29
CA PHE A 142 4.84 0.55 -0.04
C PHE A 142 3.46 0.94 -0.54
N VAL A 143 3.40 1.87 -1.47
CA VAL A 143 2.15 2.47 -1.97
C VAL A 143 1.76 1.99 -3.36
N SER A 144 2.70 1.49 -4.16
CA SER A 144 2.44 1.09 -5.55
C SER A 144 2.94 -0.31 -5.87
N ALA A 145 1.99 -1.25 -6.00
CA ALA A 145 2.29 -2.59 -6.51
C ALA A 145 2.94 -2.60 -7.90
N ALA A 146 2.60 -1.64 -8.76
CA ALA A 146 3.18 -1.50 -10.09
C ALA A 146 4.70 -1.30 -10.11
N ASN A 147 5.32 -0.93 -8.97
CA ASN A 147 6.77 -0.76 -8.86
C ASN A 147 7.53 -2.09 -8.73
N TYR A 148 6.82 -3.19 -8.46
CA TYR A 148 7.43 -4.51 -8.25
C TYR A 148 6.56 -5.68 -8.74
N LEU A 149 5.36 -5.43 -9.28
CA LEU A 149 4.48 -6.44 -9.87
C LEU A 149 4.01 -5.99 -11.25
N ASP A 150 3.94 -6.94 -12.18
CA ASP A 150 3.13 -6.78 -13.37
C ASP A 150 1.65 -6.92 -12.97
N LEU A 151 0.86 -5.86 -13.12
CA LEU A 151 -0.56 -5.84 -12.70
C LEU A 151 -1.47 -6.74 -13.53
N LYS A 152 -0.99 -7.31 -14.65
CA LYS A 152 -1.73 -8.30 -15.46
C LYS A 152 -1.48 -9.71 -15.01
N THR A 153 -0.22 -10.06 -14.76
CA THR A 153 0.16 -11.42 -14.37
C THR A 153 0.19 -11.63 -12.85
N LEU A 154 0.27 -10.52 -12.10
CA LEU A 154 0.53 -10.47 -10.67
C LEU A 154 1.83 -11.20 -10.28
N ASP A 155 2.80 -11.26 -11.19
CA ASP A 155 4.15 -11.75 -10.94
C ASP A 155 5.14 -10.58 -10.87
N TYR A 156 6.31 -10.84 -10.27
CA TYR A 156 7.38 -9.86 -10.20
C TYR A 156 7.94 -9.56 -11.59
N HIS A 157 7.99 -8.29 -11.97
CA HIS A 157 8.71 -7.88 -13.19
C HIS A 157 10.23 -7.88 -12.95
N GLU A 158 11.00 -7.67 -14.01
CA GLU A 158 12.45 -7.87 -14.01
C GLU A 158 13.22 -7.07 -12.95
N GLN A 159 12.80 -5.85 -12.60
CA GLN A 159 13.51 -4.98 -11.64
C GLN A 159 13.20 -5.30 -10.17
N SER A 160 12.26 -6.21 -9.90
CA SER A 160 11.86 -6.58 -8.54
C SER A 160 13.02 -7.17 -7.71
N TRP A 161 14.06 -7.70 -8.37
CA TRP A 161 15.26 -8.18 -7.68
C TRP A 161 15.91 -7.08 -6.83
N MET A 162 15.78 -5.80 -7.21
CA MET A 162 16.39 -4.68 -6.48
C MET A 162 15.81 -4.55 -5.06
N TYR A 163 14.49 -4.71 -4.90
CA TYR A 163 13.84 -4.71 -3.58
C TYR A 163 14.30 -5.89 -2.72
N ARG A 164 14.50 -7.05 -3.35
CA ARG A 164 15.03 -8.22 -2.65
C ARG A 164 16.46 -7.98 -2.18
N PHE A 165 17.32 -7.53 -3.09
CA PHE A 165 18.70 -7.21 -2.79
C PHE A 165 18.81 -6.19 -1.65
N ALA A 166 18.10 -5.06 -1.76
CA ALA A 166 18.12 -4.01 -0.75
C ALA A 166 17.56 -4.49 0.60
N GLY A 167 16.47 -5.28 0.60
CA GLY A 167 15.90 -5.86 1.82
C GLY A 167 16.84 -6.86 2.50
N GLN A 168 17.52 -7.70 1.72
CA GLN A 168 18.51 -8.66 2.23
C GLN A 168 19.77 -7.97 2.76
N ASP A 169 20.28 -6.95 2.04
CA ASP A 169 21.40 -6.14 2.52
C ASP A 169 21.04 -5.45 3.85
N LEU A 170 19.89 -4.77 3.91
CA LEU A 170 19.41 -4.12 5.13
C LEU A 170 19.32 -5.10 6.31
N ALA A 171 18.87 -6.33 6.10
CA ALA A 171 18.78 -7.34 7.16
C ALA A 171 20.13 -7.69 7.82
N LEU A 172 21.25 -7.40 7.16
CA LEU A 172 22.61 -7.59 7.68
C LEU A 172 23.20 -6.33 8.32
N ARG A 173 22.51 -5.18 8.24
CA ARG A 173 23.02 -3.89 8.75
C ARG A 173 22.67 -3.69 10.22
N PRO A 174 23.55 -3.02 11.01
CA PRO A 174 23.21 -2.59 12.36
C PRO A 174 22.00 -1.66 12.38
N GLY A 175 21.09 -1.81 13.34
CA GLY A 175 19.91 -0.95 13.47
C GLY A 175 18.73 -1.34 12.59
N GLN A 176 18.85 -2.40 11.78
CA GLN A 176 17.77 -2.85 10.89
C GLN A 176 16.47 -3.14 11.63
N GLU A 177 16.53 -3.55 12.90
CA GLU A 177 15.37 -3.76 13.78
C GLU A 177 14.53 -2.50 14.03
N LYS A 178 15.01 -1.33 13.60
CA LYS A 178 14.27 -0.07 13.65
C LYS A 178 13.61 0.32 12.32
N VAL A 179 13.75 -0.50 11.27
CA VAL A 179 13.22 -0.20 9.93
C VAL A 179 11.99 -1.06 9.62
N PHE A 180 10.85 -0.39 9.53
CA PHE A 180 9.53 -0.96 9.31
C PHE A 180 9.08 -0.73 7.88
N PHE A 181 8.78 -1.82 7.17
CA PHE A 181 8.09 -1.75 5.88
C PHE A 181 6.58 -1.84 6.11
N LEU A 182 5.85 -0.89 5.56
CA LEU A 182 4.42 -0.71 5.77
C LEU A 182 3.66 -0.93 4.47
N ALA A 183 2.55 -1.65 4.53
CA ALA A 183 1.59 -1.73 3.43
C ALA A 183 0.17 -1.52 3.96
N ASN A 184 -0.68 -0.95 3.11
CA ASN A 184 -2.09 -0.66 3.39
C ASN A 184 -3.05 -1.74 2.88
N ASN A 185 -2.53 -2.78 2.21
CA ASN A 185 -3.29 -3.93 1.74
C ASN A 185 -2.87 -5.19 2.50
N HIS A 186 -3.83 -5.88 3.11
CA HIS A 186 -3.56 -7.20 3.68
C HIS A 186 -3.09 -8.21 2.63
N ARG A 187 -3.59 -8.12 1.39
CA ARG A 187 -3.18 -8.98 0.28
C ARG A 187 -1.70 -8.80 -0.08
N ALA A 188 -1.19 -7.57 0.02
CA ALA A 188 0.19 -7.26 -0.35
C ALA A 188 1.20 -7.68 0.72
N LEU A 189 0.82 -7.88 1.99
CA LEU A 189 1.77 -8.16 3.08
C LEU A 189 2.63 -9.39 2.81
N THR A 190 2.01 -10.46 2.33
CA THR A 190 2.72 -11.72 2.08
C THR A 190 3.68 -11.57 0.91
N ASP A 191 3.21 -11.03 -0.21
CA ASP A 191 4.02 -10.95 -1.42
C ASP A 191 5.13 -9.90 -1.29
N LEU A 192 4.87 -8.76 -0.66
CA LEU A 192 5.93 -7.81 -0.31
C LEU A 192 6.92 -8.40 0.69
N GLY A 193 6.45 -9.19 1.66
CA GLY A 193 7.33 -9.80 2.64
C GLY A 193 8.30 -10.79 2.01
N ARG A 194 7.80 -11.58 1.06
CA ARG A 194 8.64 -12.49 0.26
C ARG A 194 9.59 -11.74 -0.66
N LEU A 195 9.14 -10.65 -1.28
CA LEU A 195 9.96 -9.79 -2.12
C LEU A 195 11.17 -9.26 -1.34
N CYS A 196 10.89 -8.61 -0.21
CA CYS A 196 11.89 -7.96 0.63
C CYS A 196 12.61 -8.89 1.62
N SER A 197 12.21 -10.17 1.69
CA SER A 197 12.69 -11.15 2.67
C SER A 197 12.57 -10.67 4.13
N ARG A 198 11.50 -9.93 4.43
CA ARG A 198 11.28 -9.21 5.69
C ARG A 198 9.80 -9.14 6.01
N ARG A 199 9.43 -8.97 7.28
CA ARG A 199 8.05 -8.71 7.69
C ARG A 199 7.58 -7.35 7.14
N ILE A 200 6.37 -7.36 6.60
CA ILE A 200 5.62 -6.15 6.25
C ILE A 200 4.52 -5.96 7.28
N PHE A 201 4.39 -4.73 7.77
CA PHE A 201 3.40 -4.37 8.77
C PHE A 201 2.21 -3.73 8.08
N TYR A 202 1.02 -4.16 8.48
CA TYR A 202 -0.20 -3.49 8.04
C TYR A 202 -0.27 -2.10 8.65
N MET A 203 -0.57 -1.12 7.80
CA MET A 203 -0.85 0.25 8.20
C MET A 203 -2.00 0.80 7.35
N PRO A 204 -3.14 1.19 7.94
CA PRO A 204 -4.27 1.72 7.18
C PRO A 204 -3.87 2.89 6.29
N LEU A 205 -4.56 3.07 5.16
CA LEU A 205 -4.33 4.21 4.27
C LEU A 205 -4.47 5.54 5.07
N PRO A 206 -3.41 6.36 5.20
CA PRO A 206 -3.48 7.62 5.90
C PRO A 206 -4.16 8.67 5.02
N LYS A 207 -5.22 9.27 5.55
CA LYS A 207 -5.85 10.42 4.94
C LYS A 207 -5.92 11.59 5.92
N TYR A 208 -5.82 12.78 5.34
CA TYR A 208 -6.27 14.01 5.94
C TYR A 208 -7.64 14.34 5.37
N TYR A 209 -8.58 14.68 6.24
CA TYR A 209 -9.97 14.92 5.85
C TYR A 209 -10.45 16.34 6.20
N GLY A 210 -9.60 17.19 6.79
CA GLY A 210 -9.97 18.52 7.31
C GLY A 210 -11.10 18.46 8.34
N ASP A 211 -11.87 19.54 8.47
CA ASP A 211 -13.03 19.59 9.37
C ASP A 211 -14.35 19.19 8.69
N ALA A 212 -14.29 18.83 7.40
CA ALA A 212 -15.47 18.45 6.64
C ALA A 212 -16.09 17.17 7.22
N PHE A 213 -17.32 17.31 7.73
CA PHE A 213 -18.18 16.20 8.10
C PHE A 213 -19.64 16.57 7.77
N PRO A 214 -20.32 15.82 6.90
CA PRO A 214 -21.67 16.19 6.48
C PRO A 214 -22.68 15.93 7.60
N ALA A 215 -23.69 16.81 7.66
CA ALA A 215 -24.87 16.55 8.47
C ALA A 215 -25.58 15.28 7.96
N HIS A 216 -26.14 14.51 8.89
CA HIS A 216 -26.95 13.35 8.54
C HIS A 216 -28.21 13.76 7.78
N ARG A 217 -28.42 13.22 6.58
CA ARG A 217 -29.60 13.49 5.75
C ARG A 217 -30.40 12.21 5.56
N LEU A 218 -31.47 12.04 6.36
CA LEU A 218 -32.36 10.86 6.27
C LEU A 218 -33.32 10.93 5.08
N ASN A 219 -33.77 12.13 4.70
CA ASN A 219 -34.80 12.34 3.69
C ASN A 219 -34.20 12.95 2.41
N ILE A 220 -33.47 12.14 1.65
CA ILE A 220 -32.88 12.57 0.38
C ILE A 220 -33.94 12.48 -0.72
N THR A 221 -34.56 13.61 -1.04
CA THR A 221 -35.55 13.70 -2.13
C THR A 221 -34.93 14.07 -3.47
N ALA A 222 -33.81 14.80 -3.44
CA ALA A 222 -33.07 15.25 -4.61
C ALA A 222 -31.59 14.84 -4.50
N PRO A 223 -31.24 13.58 -4.83
CA PRO A 223 -29.88 13.07 -4.66
C PRO A 223 -28.86 13.84 -5.51
N VAL A 224 -27.70 14.07 -4.92
CA VAL A 224 -26.52 14.62 -5.59
C VAL A 224 -25.48 13.52 -5.77
N VAL A 225 -25.12 13.24 -7.01
CA VAL A 225 -24.17 12.20 -7.39
C VAL A 225 -22.82 12.82 -7.75
N TYR A 226 -21.79 12.49 -6.98
CA TYR A 226 -20.40 12.84 -7.31
C TYR A 226 -19.78 11.75 -8.19
N ILE A 227 -19.19 12.12 -9.32
CA ILE A 227 -18.48 11.20 -10.20
C ILE A 227 -17.02 11.62 -10.28
N HIS A 228 -16.10 10.70 -9.96
CA HIS A 228 -14.66 10.93 -10.04
C HIS A 228 -14.02 10.22 -11.24
N LEU A 229 -13.56 10.96 -12.24
CA LEU A 229 -12.88 10.41 -13.41
C LEU A 229 -11.38 10.69 -13.37
N ASN A 230 -10.58 9.62 -13.34
CA ASN A 230 -9.13 9.70 -13.51
C ASN A 230 -8.68 8.73 -14.62
N ILE A 231 -7.38 8.66 -14.86
CA ILE A 231 -6.80 7.80 -15.90
C ILE A 231 -7.19 6.31 -15.76
N ARG A 232 -7.46 5.84 -14.54
CA ARG A 232 -7.83 4.46 -14.22
C ARG A 232 -9.29 4.11 -14.55
N ALA A 233 -10.08 5.11 -14.95
CA ALA A 233 -11.37 4.86 -15.56
C ALA A 233 -11.21 4.24 -16.95
N GLY A 234 -10.11 4.51 -17.66
CA GLY A 234 -9.82 3.93 -18.97
C GLY A 234 -10.98 4.14 -19.96
N ALA A 235 -11.46 3.06 -20.58
CA ALA A 235 -12.57 3.13 -21.54
C ALA A 235 -13.87 3.75 -20.97
N LEU A 236 -14.07 3.72 -19.64
CA LEU A 236 -15.28 4.26 -18.99
C LEU A 236 -15.45 5.77 -19.10
N ILE A 237 -14.37 6.49 -19.42
CA ILE A 237 -14.41 7.94 -19.61
C ILE A 237 -15.40 8.31 -20.73
N ALA A 238 -15.46 7.51 -21.79
CA ALA A 238 -16.37 7.74 -22.91
C ALA A 238 -17.83 7.37 -22.56
N GLU A 239 -18.03 6.36 -21.70
CA GLU A 239 -19.34 5.81 -21.37
C GLU A 239 -20.14 6.64 -20.36
N ILE A 240 -19.45 7.49 -19.59
CA ILE A 240 -20.09 8.25 -18.50
C ILE A 240 -21.19 9.19 -18.99
N VAL A 241 -21.05 9.73 -20.20
CA VAL A 241 -22.06 10.59 -20.83
C VAL A 241 -23.36 9.82 -21.01
N SER A 242 -23.26 8.62 -21.59
CA SER A 242 -24.39 7.75 -21.85
C SER A 242 -25.07 7.31 -20.54
N VAL A 243 -24.32 7.14 -19.45
CA VAL A 243 -24.89 6.90 -18.11
C VAL A 243 -25.68 8.12 -17.61
N ILE A 244 -25.08 9.30 -17.58
CA ILE A 244 -25.71 10.53 -17.08
C ILE A 244 -26.99 10.85 -17.88
N THR A 245 -26.88 10.86 -19.21
CA THR A 245 -28.00 11.12 -20.13
C THR A 245 -29.17 10.15 -19.90
N ALA A 246 -28.88 8.85 -19.78
CA ALA A 246 -29.93 7.85 -19.58
C ALA A 246 -30.65 7.98 -18.22
N ILE A 247 -29.93 8.41 -17.17
CA ILE A 247 -30.52 8.65 -15.85
C ILE A 247 -31.38 9.92 -15.88
N LEU A 248 -30.85 11.04 -16.40
CA LEU A 248 -31.57 12.32 -16.46
C LEU A 248 -32.82 12.25 -17.34
N ALA A 249 -32.85 11.37 -18.34
CA ALA A 249 -34.04 11.13 -19.15
C ALA A 249 -35.23 10.57 -18.35
N ASN A 250 -34.98 9.91 -17.20
CA ASN A 250 -36.01 9.25 -16.39
C ASN A 250 -36.11 9.80 -14.96
N TRP A 251 -35.12 10.59 -14.52
CA TRP A 251 -35.03 11.15 -13.17
C TRP A 251 -34.72 12.64 -13.28
N ASN A 252 -35.74 13.49 -13.09
CA ASN A 252 -35.61 14.94 -13.19
C ASN A 252 -35.19 15.63 -11.87
N ASN A 253 -35.18 14.90 -10.76
CA ASN A 253 -34.84 15.42 -9.43
C ASN A 253 -33.50 14.85 -8.93
N ILE A 254 -32.51 14.74 -9.81
CA ILE A 254 -31.15 14.28 -9.48
C ILE A 254 -30.15 15.28 -10.04
N LYS A 255 -29.06 15.51 -9.31
CA LYS A 255 -27.97 16.37 -9.77
C LYS A 255 -26.66 15.60 -9.83
N PHE A 256 -25.81 15.96 -10.76
CA PHE A 256 -24.49 15.38 -10.93
C PHE A 256 -23.40 16.42 -10.68
N LYS A 257 -22.35 16.03 -9.98
CA LYS A 257 -21.09 16.75 -9.86
C LYS A 257 -20.00 15.92 -10.49
N LEU A 258 -19.33 16.44 -11.51
CA LEU A 258 -18.34 15.69 -12.27
C LEU A 258 -16.95 16.30 -12.06
N LYS A 259 -16.06 15.50 -11.45
CA LYS A 259 -14.64 15.84 -11.29
C LYS A 259 -13.82 15.03 -12.29
N THR A 260 -13.00 15.72 -13.06
CA THR A 260 -12.02 15.09 -13.95
C THR A 260 -10.60 15.43 -13.50
N CYS A 261 -9.70 14.47 -13.63
CA CYS A 261 -8.25 14.61 -13.49
C CYS A 261 -7.53 14.38 -14.83
N ILE A 262 -8.29 14.46 -15.92
CA ILE A 262 -7.86 14.19 -17.29
C ILE A 262 -8.61 15.14 -18.22
N ALA A 263 -7.99 15.45 -19.36
CA ALA A 263 -8.68 16.15 -20.43
C ALA A 263 -9.77 15.25 -21.01
N LEU A 264 -11.01 15.74 -21.05
CA LEU A 264 -12.10 15.09 -21.76
C LEU A 264 -12.08 15.48 -23.24
N ASN A 265 -12.48 14.56 -24.10
CA ASN A 265 -12.66 14.83 -25.51
C ASN A 265 -13.77 15.88 -25.69
N ARG A 266 -13.58 16.81 -26.63
CA ARG A 266 -14.54 17.90 -26.91
C ARG A 266 -15.98 17.41 -27.12
N GLY A 267 -16.16 16.28 -27.81
CA GLY A 267 -17.48 15.68 -28.02
C GLY A 267 -18.19 15.24 -26.73
N VAL A 268 -17.46 14.80 -25.71
CA VAL A 268 -18.02 14.47 -24.38
C VAL A 268 -18.55 15.74 -23.72
N THR A 269 -17.78 16.82 -23.74
CA THR A 269 -18.18 18.11 -23.15
C THR A 269 -19.39 18.70 -23.86
N GLU A 270 -19.44 18.65 -25.19
CA GLU A 270 -20.56 19.16 -25.99
C GLU A 270 -21.86 18.40 -25.72
N GLN A 271 -21.81 17.08 -25.56
CA GLN A 271 -22.99 16.26 -25.24
C GLN A 271 -23.54 16.53 -23.83
N LEU A 272 -22.69 16.91 -22.87
CA LEU A 272 -23.10 17.21 -21.51
C LEU A 272 -23.55 18.68 -21.30
N ASN A 273 -23.28 19.56 -22.27
CA ASN A 273 -23.56 20.99 -22.16
C ASN A 273 -25.03 21.35 -21.89
N PRO A 274 -26.04 20.67 -22.46
CA PRO A 274 -27.44 20.96 -22.13
C PRO A 274 -27.74 20.80 -20.63
N TYR A 275 -27.18 19.77 -19.98
CA TYR A 275 -27.41 19.50 -18.55
C TYR A 275 -26.73 20.51 -17.62
N LEU A 276 -25.65 21.15 -18.08
CA LEU A 276 -25.02 22.27 -17.38
C LEU A 276 -25.93 23.49 -17.38
N GLN A 277 -26.51 23.80 -18.54
CA GLN A 277 -27.42 24.95 -18.70
C GLN A 277 -28.68 24.81 -17.83
N GLU A 278 -29.14 23.57 -17.64
CA GLU A 278 -30.28 23.23 -16.78
C GLU A 278 -29.93 23.09 -15.29
N ASN A 279 -28.68 23.31 -14.89
CA ASN A 279 -28.18 23.11 -13.50
C ASN A 279 -28.41 21.68 -12.94
N LEU A 280 -28.45 20.69 -13.83
CA LEU A 280 -28.52 19.25 -13.50
C LEU A 280 -27.13 18.60 -13.42
N LEU A 281 -26.12 19.25 -14.00
CA LEU A 281 -24.73 18.86 -13.96
C LEU A 281 -23.86 20.06 -13.53
N GLU A 282 -22.84 19.81 -12.72
CA GLU A 282 -21.81 20.76 -12.32
C GLU A 282 -20.42 20.22 -12.65
N TRP A 283 -19.60 21.01 -13.34
CA TRP A 283 -18.18 20.73 -13.51
C TRP A 283 -17.40 21.22 -12.30
N LEU A 284 -16.72 20.29 -11.63
CA LEU A 284 -15.81 20.65 -10.56
C LEU A 284 -14.45 21.09 -11.15
N PRO A 285 -13.84 22.17 -10.64
CA PRO A 285 -12.57 22.66 -11.13
C PRO A 285 -11.47 21.59 -11.12
N GLU A 286 -10.51 21.66 -12.04
CA GLU A 286 -9.37 20.75 -12.05
C GLU A 286 -8.53 20.89 -10.77
N GLN A 287 -8.24 22.15 -10.42
CA GLN A 287 -7.53 22.52 -9.19
C GLN A 287 -8.53 23.06 -8.16
N GLN A 288 -8.46 22.53 -6.96
CA GLN A 288 -9.25 22.96 -5.80
C GLN A 288 -8.35 22.91 -4.57
N SER A 289 -8.59 23.77 -3.60
CA SER A 289 -8.03 23.56 -2.26
C SER A 289 -8.55 22.24 -1.68
N HIS A 290 -7.83 21.70 -0.69
CA HIS A 290 -8.28 20.49 0.00
C HIS A 290 -9.68 20.67 0.62
N GLU A 291 -9.95 21.84 1.20
CA GLU A 291 -11.24 22.15 1.82
C GLU A 291 -12.38 22.16 0.79
N GLU A 292 -12.21 22.85 -0.34
CA GLU A 292 -13.21 22.88 -1.42
C GLU A 292 -13.47 21.49 -2.00
N TYR A 293 -12.42 20.69 -2.17
CA TYR A 293 -12.53 19.31 -2.64
C TYR A 293 -13.33 18.44 -1.66
N MET A 294 -12.98 18.47 -0.37
CA MET A 294 -13.70 17.71 0.66
C MET A 294 -15.14 18.18 0.80
N GLN A 295 -15.40 19.48 0.68
CA GLN A 295 -16.74 20.06 0.73
C GLN A 295 -17.58 19.63 -0.47
N ALA A 296 -17.00 19.53 -1.67
CA ALA A 296 -17.70 19.04 -2.86
C ALA A 296 -18.19 17.59 -2.68
N ILE A 297 -17.36 16.73 -2.06
CA ILE A 297 -17.75 15.36 -1.70
C ILE A 297 -18.81 15.41 -0.59
N ALA A 298 -18.60 16.20 0.47
CA ALA A 298 -19.50 16.30 1.61
C ALA A 298 -20.93 16.73 1.23
N GLN A 299 -21.07 17.57 0.20
CA GLN A 299 -22.35 18.01 -0.36
C GLN A 299 -23.05 16.99 -1.27
N SER A 300 -22.41 15.86 -1.56
CA SER A 300 -22.99 14.80 -2.37
C SER A 300 -23.61 13.71 -1.49
N ASP A 301 -24.52 12.91 -2.03
CA ASP A 301 -25.15 11.79 -1.33
C ASP A 301 -24.57 10.43 -1.81
N ILE A 302 -24.28 10.34 -3.11
CA ILE A 302 -23.74 9.16 -3.78
C ILE A 302 -22.40 9.51 -4.42
N MET A 303 -21.45 8.56 -4.42
CA MET A 303 -20.16 8.70 -5.08
C MET A 303 -19.91 7.54 -6.04
N ILE A 304 -19.65 7.84 -7.31
CA ILE A 304 -19.33 6.86 -8.36
C ILE A 304 -17.84 6.92 -8.67
N LEU A 305 -17.20 5.77 -8.57
CA LEU A 305 -15.80 5.52 -8.91
C LEU A 305 -15.76 4.53 -10.06
N PRO A 306 -15.93 5.00 -11.32
CA PRO A 306 -16.01 4.15 -12.50
C PRO A 306 -14.59 3.72 -12.91
N TYR A 307 -13.95 2.92 -12.07
CA TYR A 307 -12.60 2.42 -12.28
C TYR A 307 -12.59 1.03 -12.92
N GLN A 308 -11.49 0.70 -13.58
CA GLN A 308 -11.19 -0.68 -13.94
C GLN A 308 -10.80 -1.49 -12.70
N ALA A 309 -11.41 -2.67 -12.52
CA ALA A 309 -11.21 -3.50 -11.33
C ALA A 309 -9.75 -3.93 -11.15
N GLN A 310 -9.07 -4.25 -12.27
CA GLN A 310 -7.73 -4.83 -12.30
C GLN A 310 -6.71 -4.06 -11.45
N GLU A 311 -6.67 -2.72 -11.58
CA GLU A 311 -5.71 -1.92 -10.80
C GLU A 311 -6.00 -2.01 -9.29
N TYR A 312 -7.26 -2.02 -8.89
CA TYR A 312 -7.65 -1.97 -7.48
C TYR A 312 -7.80 -3.35 -6.83
N GLN A 313 -7.39 -4.43 -7.50
CA GLN A 313 -7.21 -5.73 -6.85
C GLN A 313 -6.08 -5.71 -5.83
N ILE A 314 -5.05 -4.87 -6.08
CA ILE A 314 -3.90 -4.69 -5.20
C ILE A 314 -3.77 -3.23 -4.74
N HIS A 315 -4.13 -2.24 -5.57
CA HIS A 315 -4.12 -0.84 -5.18
C HIS A 315 -5.32 -0.43 -4.32
N HIS A 316 -5.14 0.67 -3.59
CA HIS A 316 -6.19 1.32 -2.81
C HIS A 316 -6.73 2.54 -3.53
N SER A 317 -8.00 2.86 -3.28
CA SER A 317 -8.60 4.10 -3.72
C SER A 317 -8.62 5.12 -2.58
N GLY A 318 -7.77 6.14 -2.68
CA GLY A 318 -7.81 7.26 -1.75
C GLY A 318 -9.13 8.04 -1.81
N VAL A 319 -9.69 8.16 -3.01
CA VAL A 319 -10.98 8.82 -3.25
C VAL A 319 -12.14 8.04 -2.63
N PHE A 320 -12.07 6.70 -2.67
CA PHE A 320 -13.03 5.86 -1.96
C PHE A 320 -12.95 6.08 -0.45
N ALA A 321 -11.72 6.14 0.10
CA ALA A 321 -11.53 6.36 1.53
C ALA A 321 -12.05 7.73 1.98
N GLU A 322 -11.99 8.75 1.12
CA GLU A 322 -12.58 10.08 1.35
C GLU A 322 -14.11 10.04 1.33
N GLY A 323 -14.72 9.38 0.33
CA GLY A 323 -16.18 9.19 0.28
C GLY A 323 -16.72 8.38 1.47
N ALA A 324 -16.07 7.27 1.81
CA ALA A 324 -16.47 6.42 2.94
C ALA A 324 -16.35 7.16 4.28
N ALA A 325 -15.26 7.92 4.50
CA ALA A 325 -15.08 8.73 5.71
C ALA A 325 -16.08 9.89 5.85
N LEU A 326 -16.67 10.33 4.73
CA LEU A 326 -17.74 11.33 4.70
C LEU A 326 -19.15 10.68 4.65
N GLY A 327 -19.25 9.36 4.83
CA GLY A 327 -20.52 8.66 4.88
C GLY A 327 -21.30 8.70 3.57
N LYS A 328 -20.61 8.61 2.43
CA LYS A 328 -21.23 8.57 1.10
C LYS A 328 -21.58 7.15 0.69
N VAL A 329 -22.68 7.02 -0.04
CA VAL A 329 -23.05 5.74 -0.65
C VAL A 329 -22.16 5.53 -1.87
N MET A 330 -21.39 4.44 -1.86
CA MET A 330 -20.35 4.20 -2.87
C MET A 330 -20.85 3.33 -4.03
N ILE A 331 -20.50 3.69 -5.25
CA ILE A 331 -20.60 2.83 -6.45
C ILE A 331 -19.19 2.60 -6.98
N TYR A 332 -18.77 1.34 -7.06
CA TYR A 332 -17.38 0.95 -7.30
C TYR A 332 -17.30 -0.41 -8.01
N PRO A 333 -16.17 -0.77 -8.63
CA PRO A 333 -16.01 -2.08 -9.26
C PRO A 333 -15.94 -3.24 -8.25
N ALA A 334 -16.56 -4.36 -8.58
CA ALA A 334 -16.43 -5.62 -7.85
C ALA A 334 -14.98 -6.14 -7.86
N GLU A 335 -14.67 -7.09 -6.97
CA GLU A 335 -13.36 -7.75 -6.86
C GLU A 335 -12.18 -6.81 -6.54
N THR A 336 -12.45 -5.65 -5.97
CA THR A 336 -11.43 -4.67 -5.58
C THR A 336 -11.29 -4.54 -4.07
N TRP A 337 -10.22 -3.87 -3.62
CA TRP A 337 -10.08 -3.46 -2.22
C TRP A 337 -11.32 -2.71 -1.69
N MET A 338 -11.96 -1.89 -2.53
CA MET A 338 -13.19 -1.15 -2.17
C MET A 338 -14.34 -2.10 -1.86
N ALA A 339 -14.49 -3.17 -2.66
CA ALA A 339 -15.49 -4.20 -2.43
C ALA A 339 -15.27 -4.95 -1.12
N GLU A 340 -14.01 -5.21 -0.76
CA GLU A 340 -13.68 -5.80 0.54
C GLU A 340 -14.06 -4.89 1.70
N GLN A 341 -13.82 -3.58 1.59
CA GLN A 341 -14.20 -2.61 2.64
C GLN A 341 -15.71 -2.59 2.89
N VAL A 342 -16.52 -2.65 1.82
CA VAL A 342 -17.99 -2.71 1.98
C VAL A 342 -18.44 -4.06 2.51
N ALA A 343 -17.89 -5.17 2.00
CA ALA A 343 -18.23 -6.52 2.46
C ALA A 343 -17.89 -6.74 3.95
N ALA A 344 -16.80 -6.16 4.43
CA ALA A 344 -16.40 -6.17 5.84
C ALA A 344 -17.21 -5.19 6.72
N GLY A 345 -18.16 -4.44 6.14
CA GLY A 345 -19.02 -3.51 6.86
C GLY A 345 -18.33 -2.20 7.26
N HIS A 346 -17.19 -1.86 6.65
CA HIS A 346 -16.47 -0.61 6.91
C HIS A 346 -17.04 0.58 6.13
N ALA A 347 -17.68 0.35 4.99
CA ALA A 347 -18.34 1.37 4.17
C ALA A 347 -19.68 0.82 3.62
N ALA A 348 -20.51 1.64 2.98
CA ALA A 348 -21.78 1.21 2.37
C ALA A 348 -21.86 1.60 0.90
N GLY A 349 -22.47 0.73 0.08
CA GLY A 349 -22.52 0.92 -1.35
C GLY A 349 -22.87 -0.35 -2.12
N VAL A 350 -22.85 -0.25 -3.45
CA VAL A 350 -23.15 -1.36 -4.37
C VAL A 350 -22.07 -1.42 -5.44
N SER A 351 -21.56 -2.62 -5.70
CA SER A 351 -20.54 -2.84 -6.72
C SER A 351 -21.14 -3.13 -8.10
N PHE A 352 -20.49 -2.67 -9.16
CA PHE A 352 -20.76 -3.12 -10.53
C PHE A 352 -19.77 -4.21 -10.96
N ALA A 353 -20.23 -5.17 -11.78
CA ALA A 353 -19.42 -6.32 -12.19
C ALA A 353 -18.44 -5.98 -13.31
N ALA A 354 -18.93 -5.42 -14.42
CA ALA A 354 -18.10 -4.94 -15.51
C ALA A 354 -18.11 -3.42 -15.60
N ALA A 355 -16.97 -2.90 -16.04
CA ALA A 355 -16.76 -1.51 -16.39
C ALA A 355 -17.49 -1.14 -17.70
N GLY A 356 -18.82 -1.29 -17.73
CA GLY A 356 -19.68 -0.96 -18.86
C GLY A 356 -20.83 -0.02 -18.48
N GLN A 357 -21.38 0.69 -19.46
CA GLN A 357 -22.46 1.66 -19.28
C GLN A 357 -23.68 1.04 -18.56
N ASP A 358 -24.16 -0.11 -19.04
CA ASP A 358 -25.38 -0.74 -18.51
C ASP A 358 -25.22 -1.21 -17.06
N ASP A 359 -24.05 -1.71 -16.69
CA ASP A 359 -23.74 -2.15 -15.33
C ASP A 359 -23.68 -0.96 -14.36
N ILE A 360 -23.02 0.13 -14.74
CA ILE A 360 -22.98 1.33 -13.89
C ILE A 360 -24.38 1.94 -13.78
N ARG A 361 -25.14 2.01 -14.88
CA ARG A 361 -26.51 2.54 -14.89
C ARG A 361 -27.42 1.73 -13.99
N SER A 362 -27.46 0.41 -14.15
CA SER A 362 -28.30 -0.49 -13.34
C SER A 362 -27.90 -0.46 -11.86
N THR A 363 -26.61 -0.34 -11.57
CA THR A 363 -26.09 -0.17 -10.20
C THR A 363 -26.55 1.14 -9.59
N LEU A 364 -26.47 2.26 -10.33
CA LEU A 364 -26.96 3.56 -9.84
C LEU A 364 -28.48 3.53 -9.61
N LEU A 365 -29.26 2.92 -10.50
CA LEU A 365 -30.70 2.75 -10.28
C LEU A 365 -30.98 1.93 -9.02
N THR A 366 -30.22 0.85 -8.78
CA THR A 366 -30.32 0.06 -7.54
C THR A 366 -30.03 0.93 -6.32
N VAL A 367 -28.95 1.70 -6.34
CA VAL A 367 -28.60 2.63 -5.25
C VAL A 367 -29.71 3.66 -5.02
N LEU A 368 -30.27 4.25 -6.07
CA LEU A 368 -31.37 5.23 -5.94
C LEU A 368 -32.59 4.61 -5.26
N THR A 369 -32.95 3.36 -5.57
CA THR A 369 -34.07 2.66 -4.91
C THR A 369 -33.81 2.34 -3.44
N GLN A 370 -32.55 2.13 -3.07
CA GLN A 370 -32.14 1.73 -1.71
C GLN A 370 -31.53 2.89 -0.91
N LEU A 371 -31.56 4.11 -1.45
CA LEU A 371 -30.78 5.23 -0.96
C LEU A 371 -30.99 5.53 0.53
N PRO A 372 -32.21 5.56 1.08
CA PRO A 372 -32.39 5.83 2.51
C PRO A 372 -31.63 4.86 3.41
N THR A 373 -31.74 3.56 3.11
CA THR A 373 -31.06 2.49 3.88
C THR A 373 -29.55 2.56 3.72
N LEU A 374 -29.06 2.74 2.48
CA LEU A 374 -27.62 2.79 2.22
C LEU A 374 -26.99 4.06 2.82
N ALA A 375 -27.68 5.20 2.79
CA ALA A 375 -27.21 6.45 3.36
C ALA A 375 -27.12 6.37 4.90
N GLU A 376 -28.10 5.74 5.55
CA GLU A 376 -28.06 5.47 6.99
C GLU A 376 -26.85 4.59 7.35
N GLN A 377 -26.63 3.51 6.62
CA GLN A 377 -25.46 2.63 6.81
C GLN A 377 -24.14 3.38 6.58
N ALA A 378 -24.05 4.17 5.51
CA ALA A 378 -22.84 4.94 5.18
C ALA A 378 -22.51 5.92 6.30
N TYR A 379 -23.50 6.65 6.79
CA TYR A 379 -23.33 7.61 7.89
C TYR A 379 -22.83 6.93 9.18
N HIS A 380 -23.47 5.84 9.60
CA HIS A 380 -23.06 5.13 10.82
C HIS A 380 -21.65 4.52 10.75
N ARG A 381 -21.17 4.21 9.54
CA ARG A 381 -19.82 3.65 9.34
C ARG A 381 -18.74 4.73 9.20
N ALA A 382 -19.13 5.96 8.87
CA ALA A 382 -18.22 7.05 8.49
C ALA A 382 -17.17 7.41 9.55
N GLU A 383 -17.59 7.65 10.80
CA GLU A 383 -16.66 8.09 11.87
C GLU A 383 -15.59 7.02 12.16
N ARG A 384 -16.01 5.75 12.20
CA ARG A 384 -15.08 4.63 12.38
C ARG A 384 -14.10 4.56 11.22
N PHE A 385 -14.60 4.59 9.98
CA PHE A 385 -13.75 4.53 8.79
C PHE A 385 -12.74 5.69 8.77
N ARG A 386 -13.22 6.91 9.04
CA ARG A 386 -12.41 8.13 9.13
C ARG A 386 -11.32 8.02 10.19
N THR A 387 -11.65 7.49 11.36
CA THR A 387 -10.67 7.29 12.44
C THR A 387 -9.60 6.28 12.02
N GLU A 388 -10.02 5.15 11.47
CA GLU A 388 -9.15 4.06 11.05
C GLU A 388 -8.19 4.48 9.93
N HIS A 389 -8.69 5.22 8.94
CA HIS A 389 -7.95 5.69 7.77
C HIS A 389 -7.42 7.13 7.90
N SER A 390 -6.92 7.52 9.08
CA SER A 390 -6.38 8.86 9.32
C SER A 390 -4.85 8.88 9.44
N CYS A 391 -4.23 10.03 9.11
CA CYS A 391 -2.83 10.29 9.46
C CYS A 391 -2.61 10.21 11.00
N GLN A 392 -3.59 10.66 11.79
CA GLN A 392 -3.63 10.54 13.25
C GLN A 392 -3.43 9.09 13.72
N ARG A 393 -4.22 8.17 13.15
CA ARG A 393 -4.17 6.74 13.48
C ARG A 393 -2.86 6.10 13.03
N ASN A 394 -2.34 6.49 11.88
CA ASN A 394 -1.02 6.07 11.42
C ASN A 394 0.06 6.49 12.41
N LEU A 395 0.08 7.76 12.82
CA LEU A 395 1.07 8.28 13.78
C LEU A 395 0.99 7.58 15.14
N TYR A 396 -0.23 7.27 15.61
CA TYR A 396 -0.44 6.45 16.80
C TYR A 396 0.21 5.07 16.64
N LEU A 397 -0.08 4.36 15.54
CA LEU A 397 0.44 3.02 15.30
C LEU A 397 1.96 3.01 15.13
N MET A 398 2.53 4.02 14.46
CA MET A 398 3.98 4.20 14.36
C MET A 398 4.61 4.38 15.74
N THR A 399 4.01 5.22 16.58
CA THR A 399 4.48 5.44 17.95
C THR A 399 4.41 4.16 18.78
N ASP A 400 3.36 3.37 18.61
CA ASP A 400 3.19 2.06 19.26
C ASP A 400 4.24 1.04 18.80
N TYR A 401 4.47 0.94 17.48
CA TYR A 401 5.53 0.08 16.93
C TYR A 401 6.92 0.49 17.40
N ALA A 402 7.22 1.79 17.47
CA ALA A 402 8.51 2.30 17.91
C ALA A 402 8.81 2.03 19.39
N ARG A 403 7.79 1.75 20.21
CA ARG A 403 7.95 1.48 21.66
C ARG A 403 8.29 0.02 21.98
N HIS A 404 8.07 -0.90 21.06
CA HIS A 404 8.19 -2.34 21.31
C HIS A 404 9.21 -2.97 20.37
N GLU A 405 9.91 -4.00 20.84
CA GLU A 405 10.71 -4.83 19.95
C GLU A 405 9.78 -5.63 19.02
N GLN A 406 10.11 -5.63 17.73
CA GLN A 406 9.29 -6.24 16.69
C GLN A 406 10.12 -7.27 15.93
N ASP A 407 9.58 -8.45 15.72
CA ASP A 407 10.22 -9.45 14.86
C ASP A 407 10.10 -9.00 13.39
N MET A 408 11.25 -8.67 12.82
CA MET A 408 11.36 -8.20 11.44
C MET A 408 11.48 -9.34 10.42
N ARG A 409 11.63 -10.59 10.86
CA ARG A 409 11.82 -11.73 9.96
C ARG A 409 10.55 -12.02 9.17
N LEU A 410 10.69 -12.44 7.92
CA LEU A 410 9.57 -12.85 7.06
C LEU A 410 8.69 -13.90 7.75
N VAL A 411 7.40 -13.61 7.88
CA VAL A 411 6.40 -14.52 8.46
C VAL A 411 5.77 -15.39 7.37
N TYR A 412 5.69 -16.69 7.63
CA TYR A 412 4.91 -17.65 6.85
C TYR A 412 3.46 -17.66 7.36
N VAL A 413 2.52 -17.40 6.45
CA VAL A 413 1.09 -17.46 6.75
C VAL A 413 0.62 -18.91 6.61
N LEU A 414 0.07 -19.46 7.70
CA LEU A 414 -0.42 -20.84 7.73
C LEU A 414 -1.43 -21.10 6.61
N GLY A 415 -1.29 -22.24 5.93
CA GLY A 415 -2.14 -22.65 4.81
C GLY A 415 -1.65 -22.16 3.45
N ASN A 416 -0.73 -21.20 3.38
CA ASN A 416 -0.19 -20.75 2.10
C ASN A 416 0.74 -21.79 1.47
N VAL A 417 0.52 -22.11 0.20
CA VAL A 417 1.43 -22.99 -0.57
C VAL A 417 2.65 -22.20 -1.04
N ILE A 418 3.84 -22.77 -0.84
CA ILE A 418 5.08 -22.25 -1.40
C ILE A 418 5.32 -22.97 -2.74
N HIS A 419 5.29 -22.22 -3.85
CA HIS A 419 5.53 -22.74 -5.18
C HIS A 419 7.00 -22.55 -5.57
N PHE A 420 7.78 -23.62 -5.53
CA PHE A 420 9.20 -23.60 -5.87
C PHE A 420 9.49 -23.33 -7.36
N ASN A 421 8.48 -23.25 -8.22
CA ASN A 421 8.63 -22.76 -9.60
C ASN A 421 8.30 -21.27 -9.77
N LYS A 422 7.92 -20.57 -8.69
CA LYS A 422 7.60 -19.14 -8.70
C LYS A 422 8.48 -18.40 -7.70
N ARG A 423 9.32 -17.49 -8.21
CA ARG A 423 10.22 -16.64 -7.40
C ARG A 423 9.46 -15.89 -6.31
N ALA A 424 8.27 -15.39 -6.65
CA ALA A 424 7.40 -14.63 -5.74
C ALA A 424 6.94 -15.39 -4.51
N THR A 425 6.93 -16.72 -4.53
CA THR A 425 6.38 -17.51 -3.42
C THR A 425 7.44 -18.20 -2.57
N SER A 426 8.62 -18.48 -3.13
CA SER A 426 9.58 -19.44 -2.54
C SER A 426 10.90 -18.83 -2.07
N ARG A 427 11.43 -17.84 -2.78
CA ARG A 427 12.81 -17.36 -2.55
C ARG A 427 13.04 -16.81 -1.15
N GLY A 428 12.06 -16.16 -0.55
CA GLY A 428 12.16 -15.62 0.82
C GLY A 428 12.30 -16.69 1.92
N TYR A 429 11.97 -17.94 1.63
CA TYR A 429 12.08 -19.06 2.58
C TYR A 429 13.29 -19.96 2.32
N MET A 430 14.00 -19.74 1.21
CA MET A 430 15.23 -20.44 0.85
C MET A 430 16.41 -19.79 1.56
N ALA A 431 17.07 -20.52 2.46
CA ALA A 431 18.32 -20.09 3.06
C ALA A 431 19.51 -20.56 2.20
N GLU A 432 20.34 -21.46 2.71
CA GLU A 432 21.54 -21.94 2.00
C GLU A 432 21.23 -23.12 1.07
N GLY A 433 22.06 -23.29 0.03
CA GLY A 433 22.08 -24.50 -0.80
C GLY A 433 21.04 -24.61 -1.92
N TRP A 434 20.34 -23.52 -2.26
CA TRP A 434 19.37 -23.46 -3.35
C TRP A 434 19.93 -22.76 -4.58
N GLY A 435 19.67 -23.32 -5.75
CA GLY A 435 19.94 -22.71 -7.05
C GLY A 435 18.93 -21.63 -7.42
N GLU A 436 18.91 -21.25 -8.70
CA GLU A 436 17.93 -20.31 -9.22
C GLU A 436 16.54 -20.93 -9.36
N THR A 437 15.51 -20.09 -9.27
CA THR A 437 14.13 -20.52 -9.52
C THR A 437 13.85 -20.56 -11.01
N GLU A 438 13.37 -21.71 -11.48
CA GLU A 438 13.04 -22.03 -12.87
C GLU A 438 11.57 -22.45 -12.99
N THR A 439 11.04 -22.50 -14.22
CA THR A 439 9.66 -22.94 -14.50
C THR A 439 9.37 -24.35 -13.98
N GLY A 440 10.39 -25.22 -13.91
CA GLY A 440 10.29 -26.58 -13.41
C GLY A 440 10.43 -26.74 -11.89
N GLY A 441 10.89 -25.70 -11.17
CA GLY A 441 11.18 -25.78 -9.74
C GLY A 441 12.48 -25.07 -9.35
N VAL A 442 13.06 -25.48 -8.21
CA VAL A 442 14.38 -25.03 -7.76
C VAL A 442 15.23 -26.25 -7.45
N TRP A 443 16.48 -26.20 -7.91
CA TRP A 443 17.47 -27.23 -7.63
C TRP A 443 18.21 -26.96 -6.33
N THR A 444 18.58 -28.01 -5.62
CA THR A 444 19.56 -27.96 -4.55
C THR A 444 20.97 -28.04 -5.15
N VAL A 445 21.84 -27.07 -4.84
CA VAL A 445 23.16 -26.91 -5.51
C VAL A 445 24.35 -27.32 -4.63
N SER A 446 24.11 -27.66 -3.37
CA SER A 446 25.10 -28.21 -2.44
C SER A 446 24.63 -29.53 -1.84
N SER A 447 25.49 -30.19 -1.07
CA SER A 447 25.16 -31.43 -0.33
C SER A 447 24.03 -31.26 0.69
N ALA A 448 23.74 -30.02 1.11
CA ALA A 448 22.60 -29.69 1.94
C ALA A 448 21.94 -28.40 1.45
N ALA A 449 20.62 -28.30 1.62
CA ALA A 449 19.87 -27.07 1.42
C ALA A 449 18.93 -26.81 2.61
N LYS A 450 18.71 -25.55 2.97
CA LYS A 450 17.94 -25.18 4.16
C LYS A 450 16.71 -24.33 3.81
N LEU A 451 15.53 -24.73 4.29
CA LEU A 451 14.34 -23.89 4.33
C LEU A 451 14.21 -23.26 5.71
N ARG A 452 13.84 -21.98 5.76
CA ARG A 452 13.54 -21.25 7.01
C ARG A 452 12.12 -20.73 6.96
N LEU A 453 11.31 -21.15 7.93
CA LEU A 453 9.94 -20.68 8.12
C LEU A 453 9.85 -20.00 9.49
N ASN A 454 9.23 -18.82 9.55
CA ASN A 454 8.86 -18.18 10.81
C ASN A 454 7.34 -18.12 10.87
N LEU A 455 6.72 -18.77 11.85
CA LEU A 455 5.25 -18.78 11.95
C LEU A 455 4.70 -17.49 12.56
N GLY A 456 5.57 -16.62 13.11
CA GLY A 456 5.23 -15.33 13.70
C GLY A 456 4.45 -15.42 15.02
N GLN A 457 3.60 -16.42 15.17
CA GLN A 457 2.89 -16.77 16.39
C GLN A 457 2.99 -18.27 16.64
N LYS A 458 2.82 -18.64 17.91
CA LYS A 458 2.79 -20.03 18.32
C LYS A 458 1.54 -20.70 17.74
N PRO A 459 1.66 -21.87 17.10
CA PRO A 459 0.49 -22.63 16.69
C PRO A 459 -0.30 -23.10 17.92
N GLU A 460 -1.60 -22.86 17.93
CA GLU A 460 -2.52 -23.36 18.98
C GLU A 460 -2.93 -24.83 18.73
N THR A 461 -2.72 -25.32 17.51
CA THR A 461 -3.08 -26.67 17.08
C THR A 461 -1.89 -27.40 16.47
N ALA A 462 -1.97 -28.73 16.40
CA ALA A 462 -0.95 -29.52 15.70
C ALA A 462 -0.95 -29.15 14.22
N LEU A 463 0.22 -28.77 13.70
CA LEU A 463 0.39 -28.44 12.29
C LEU A 463 1.00 -29.63 11.53
N LEU A 464 0.64 -29.76 10.26
CA LEU A 464 1.25 -30.69 9.33
C LEU A 464 2.02 -29.91 8.27
N LEU A 465 3.33 -30.11 8.24
CA LEU A 465 4.18 -29.63 7.16
C LEU A 465 4.22 -30.69 6.06
N GLN A 466 3.95 -30.28 4.82
CA GLN A 466 4.06 -31.14 3.64
C GLN A 466 5.05 -30.54 2.64
N LEU A 467 6.00 -31.34 2.17
CA LEU A 467 6.91 -30.99 1.09
C LEU A 467 6.73 -31.98 -0.06
N LEU A 468 6.55 -31.47 -1.27
CA LEU A 468 6.59 -32.27 -2.50
C LEU A 468 7.93 -32.00 -3.19
N TYR A 469 8.70 -33.05 -3.45
CA TYR A 469 10.00 -32.94 -4.13
C TYR A 469 10.20 -34.11 -5.09
N THR A 470 11.10 -33.95 -6.06
CA THR A 470 11.51 -35.04 -6.96
C THR A 470 13.00 -35.27 -6.76
N PRO A 471 13.43 -36.43 -6.23
CA PRO A 471 14.86 -36.72 -6.12
C PRO A 471 15.45 -36.82 -7.52
N PHE A 472 16.57 -36.15 -7.75
CA PHE A 472 17.33 -36.28 -8.98
C PHE A 472 18.81 -36.09 -8.65
N VAL A 473 19.48 -37.21 -8.42
CA VAL A 473 20.88 -37.26 -7.99
C VAL A 473 21.67 -37.96 -9.09
N TYR A 474 22.75 -37.33 -9.54
CA TYR A 474 23.71 -37.93 -10.47
C TYR A 474 24.99 -38.31 -9.72
N GLY A 475 25.34 -39.60 -9.70
CA GLY A 475 26.49 -40.13 -8.95
C GLY A 475 26.20 -40.42 -7.47
N ASP A 476 27.25 -40.68 -6.67
CA ASP A 476 27.18 -41.01 -5.24
C ASP A 476 27.05 -39.77 -4.33
N ILE A 477 26.24 -38.79 -4.74
CA ILE A 477 26.08 -37.53 -3.99
C ILE A 477 24.93 -37.67 -3.00
N GLN A 478 25.21 -37.58 -1.70
CA GLN A 478 24.17 -37.44 -0.69
C GLN A 478 23.67 -35.98 -0.67
N GLN A 479 22.35 -35.82 -0.68
CA GLN A 479 21.73 -34.51 -0.61
C GLN A 479 20.71 -34.46 0.51
N GLY A 480 20.78 -33.43 1.36
CA GLY A 480 19.86 -33.22 2.48
C GLY A 480 19.04 -31.95 2.31
N VAL A 481 17.76 -31.97 2.70
CA VAL A 481 16.97 -30.75 2.90
C VAL A 481 16.65 -30.60 4.38
N MET A 482 17.17 -29.54 4.99
CA MET A 482 16.91 -29.16 6.37
C MET A 482 15.76 -28.16 6.42
N ILE A 483 14.86 -28.32 7.40
CA ILE A 483 13.80 -27.35 7.66
C ILE A 483 13.95 -26.77 9.05
N SER A 484 14.02 -25.44 9.10
CA SER A 484 14.06 -24.65 10.33
C SER A 484 12.74 -23.92 10.51
N ILE A 485 12.13 -24.05 11.69
CA ILE A 485 10.92 -23.32 12.06
C ILE A 485 11.19 -22.48 13.29
N ASN A 486 10.91 -21.17 13.21
CA ASN A 486 11.16 -20.19 14.27
C ASN A 486 12.63 -20.17 14.77
N GLY A 487 13.57 -20.63 13.93
CA GLY A 487 14.99 -20.73 14.28
C GLY A 487 15.41 -22.09 14.84
N HIS A 488 14.50 -23.05 14.97
CA HIS A 488 14.78 -24.41 15.44
C HIS A 488 14.77 -25.38 14.27
N ASP A 489 15.85 -26.13 14.14
CA ASP A 489 15.98 -27.14 13.11
C ASP A 489 15.19 -28.39 13.53
N LEU A 490 14.25 -28.81 12.68
CA LEU A 490 13.28 -29.87 13.00
C LEU A 490 13.82 -31.26 12.70
N GLN A 491 14.41 -31.41 11.51
CA GLN A 491 14.89 -32.67 10.99
C GLN A 491 15.77 -32.42 9.76
N ASP A 492 16.85 -33.18 9.65
CA ASP A 492 17.56 -33.37 8.38
C ASP A 492 16.86 -34.50 7.62
N TRP A 493 16.33 -34.17 6.44
CA TRP A 493 15.86 -35.19 5.51
C TRP A 493 17.03 -35.57 4.61
N ASP A 494 17.79 -36.58 5.05
CA ASP A 494 18.82 -37.22 4.24
C ASP A 494 18.17 -38.04 3.14
N TYR A 495 18.46 -37.68 1.89
CA TYR A 495 17.98 -38.44 0.74
C TYR A 495 19.09 -39.36 0.25
N PHE A 496 18.84 -40.66 0.42
CA PHE A 496 19.54 -41.71 -0.28
C PHE A 496 18.56 -42.35 -1.24
N THR A 497 18.71 -42.16 -2.55
CA THR A 497 18.02 -43.08 -3.48
C THR A 497 18.73 -43.22 -4.80
N SER A 498 19.03 -44.48 -5.13
CA SER A 498 19.14 -45.00 -6.49
C SER A 498 18.01 -44.46 -7.38
N MET A 499 18.36 -43.78 -8.48
CA MET A 499 17.55 -43.42 -9.66
C MET A 499 16.01 -43.53 -9.54
N GLN A 500 15.37 -42.82 -8.60
CA GLN A 500 13.91 -42.65 -8.60
C GLN A 500 13.58 -41.30 -9.24
N THR A 501 12.65 -41.27 -10.20
CA THR A 501 12.30 -40.07 -10.99
C THR A 501 10.88 -39.56 -10.73
N TYR A 502 10.18 -40.11 -9.72
CA TYR A 502 8.80 -39.73 -9.40
C TYR A 502 8.73 -38.74 -8.22
N PRO A 503 7.75 -37.81 -8.19
CA PRO A 503 7.56 -36.92 -7.06
C PRO A 503 7.23 -37.68 -5.77
N LEU A 504 7.91 -37.34 -4.68
CA LEU A 504 7.71 -37.87 -3.34
C LEU A 504 7.11 -36.79 -2.44
N ARG A 505 6.17 -37.19 -1.58
CA ARG A 505 5.55 -36.32 -0.57
C ARG A 505 6.08 -36.67 0.81
N LEU A 506 6.74 -35.72 1.44
CA LEU A 506 7.10 -35.79 2.86
C LEU A 506 6.02 -35.12 3.69
N SER A 507 5.84 -35.64 4.89
CA SER A 507 4.89 -35.12 5.86
C SER A 507 5.52 -35.17 7.24
N TYR A 508 5.58 -34.03 7.90
CA TYR A 508 6.11 -33.91 9.26
C TYR A 508 5.10 -33.21 10.15
N ARG A 509 4.76 -33.86 11.26
CA ARG A 509 3.83 -33.30 12.23
C ARG A 509 4.61 -32.45 13.22
N LEU A 510 4.37 -31.15 13.20
CA LEU A 510 5.02 -30.23 14.13
C LEU A 510 4.53 -30.50 15.56
N PRO A 511 5.42 -30.66 16.53
CA PRO A 511 5.02 -30.85 17.92
C PRO A 511 4.35 -29.58 18.46
N ILE A 512 3.33 -29.75 19.32
CA ILE A 512 2.62 -28.64 20.00
C ILE A 512 3.48 -28.00 21.13
N LYS A 513 4.57 -28.68 21.52
CA LYS A 513 5.50 -28.23 22.58
C LYS A 513 6.37 -27.05 22.11
N PRO A 514 6.97 -26.29 23.04
CA PRO A 514 7.65 -25.03 22.71
C PRO A 514 8.78 -25.30 21.71
N ILE A 515 8.65 -24.67 20.55
CA ILE A 515 9.73 -24.38 19.62
C ILE A 515 10.01 -22.90 19.81
#